data_AF-A0A957PA68-F1
#
_entry.id   AF-A0A957PA68-F1
#
_cell.length_a   1.000
_cell.length_b   1.000
_cell.length_c   1.000
_cell.angle_alpha   90.00
_cell.angle_beta   90.00
_cell.angle_gamma   90.00
#
_symmetry.space_group_name_H-M   'P 1'
#
loop_
_entity.id
_entity.type
_entity.pdbx_description
1 polymer ?
#
loop_
_entity_poly.entity_id
_entity_poly.type
_entity_poly.pdbx_seq_one_letter_code
_entity_poly.pdbx_strand_id
1 'polypeptide(L)'
;MGQTRSAQRYVAEHADGAPFLLVVSWGPPHNPYETAPARYRQMYDPGALTLPPNVPPDRADVARTELAGYYAHCTALDDLLGDLLQTVEDAGIADDTIFVFWSDHGDMLHSHGEVRKQRPWEESIHVPLLIRYPRHFGAGRTVPALINTPDL
;
A
#
# COMPACT_ATOMS: atom_id res chain seq x y z
N MET A 1 -8.63 -7.49 7.22
CA MET A 1 -9.34 -7.17 8.48
C MET A 1 -8.65 -7.69 9.74
N GLY A 2 -8.22 -8.97 9.81
CA GLY A 2 -7.59 -9.52 11.03
C GLY A 2 -6.27 -8.85 11.44
N GLN A 3 -5.39 -8.57 10.48
CA GLN A 3 -4.07 -7.94 10.74
C GLN A 3 -4.21 -6.53 11.35
N THR A 4 -5.06 -5.68 10.75
CA THR A 4 -5.34 -4.33 11.28
C THR A 4 -5.88 -4.39 12.70
N ARG A 5 -6.85 -5.26 13.00
CA ARG A 5 -7.40 -5.38 14.37
C ARG A 5 -6.35 -5.84 15.39
N SER A 6 -5.48 -6.77 15.00
CA SER A 6 -4.37 -7.20 15.87
C SER A 6 -3.39 -6.05 16.14
N ALA A 7 -3.08 -5.24 15.12
CA ALA A 7 -2.24 -4.06 15.24
C ALA A 7 -2.88 -2.99 16.15
N GLN A 8 -4.17 -2.70 15.96
CA GLN A 8 -4.92 -1.75 16.79
C GLN A 8 -4.95 -2.18 18.26
N ARG A 9 -5.22 -3.46 18.53
CA ARG A 9 -5.16 -4.01 19.90
C ARG A 9 -3.77 -3.86 20.49
N TYR A 10 -2.73 -4.17 19.72
CA TYR A 10 -1.35 -4.03 20.19
C TYR A 10 -1.04 -2.57 20.58
N VAL A 11 -1.41 -1.60 19.74
CA VAL A 11 -1.25 -0.17 20.03
C VAL A 11 -1.99 0.21 21.32
N ALA A 12 -3.25 -0.17 21.46
CA ALA A 12 -4.05 0.16 22.64
C ALA A 12 -3.48 -0.43 23.94
N GLU A 13 -2.87 -1.61 23.89
CA GLU A 13 -2.27 -2.29 25.06
C GLU A 13 -0.89 -1.71 25.45
N HIS A 14 -0.20 -1.01 24.54
CA HIS A 14 1.19 -0.60 24.73
C HIS A 14 1.43 0.92 24.66
N ALA A 15 0.39 1.72 24.42
CA ALA A 15 0.50 3.18 24.27
C ALA A 15 1.12 3.89 25.49
N ASP A 16 0.79 3.44 26.71
CA ASP A 16 1.32 3.99 27.96
C ASP A 16 2.62 3.31 28.44
N GLY A 17 3.23 2.48 27.60
CA GLY A 17 4.33 1.59 27.96
C GLY A 17 5.72 2.07 27.52
N ALA A 18 6.64 1.11 27.41
CA ALA A 18 7.94 1.33 26.78
C ALA A 18 7.80 1.52 25.26
N PRO A 19 8.75 2.20 24.59
CA PRO A 19 8.76 2.30 23.13
C PRO A 19 8.67 0.92 22.46
N PHE A 20 7.90 0.84 21.38
CA PHE A 20 7.70 -0.41 20.64
C PHE A 20 7.97 -0.23 19.14
N LEU A 21 8.25 -1.34 18.48
CA LEU A 21 8.25 -1.48 17.03
C LEU A 21 7.11 -2.41 16.63
N LEU A 22 6.19 -1.92 15.80
CA LEU A 22 5.10 -2.70 15.24
C LEU A 22 5.23 -2.73 13.71
N VAL A 23 5.34 -3.94 13.15
CA VAL A 23 5.35 -4.14 11.70
C VAL A 23 4.06 -4.84 11.28
N VAL A 24 3.30 -4.19 10.39
CA VAL A 24 2.05 -4.74 9.86
C VAL A 24 2.25 -5.06 8.38
N SER A 25 2.28 -6.35 8.05
CA SER A 25 2.45 -6.83 6.67
C SER A 25 1.11 -7.26 6.09
N TRP A 26 0.42 -6.36 5.38
CA TRP A 26 -0.82 -6.70 4.70
C TRP A 26 -0.59 -7.63 3.49
N GLY A 27 -1.54 -8.54 3.25
CA GLY A 27 -1.52 -9.39 2.06
C GLY A 27 -1.94 -8.69 0.76
N PRO A 28 -3.03 -7.89 0.75
CA PRO A 28 -3.39 -7.05 -0.40
C PRO A 28 -2.29 -6.04 -0.75
N PRO A 29 -2.15 -5.63 -2.03
CA PRO A 29 -3.00 -5.95 -3.19
C PRO A 29 -2.56 -7.21 -3.97
N HIS A 30 -1.82 -8.14 -3.35
CA HIS A 30 -1.39 -9.37 -4.01
C HIS A 30 -2.57 -10.14 -4.64
N ASN A 31 -2.34 -10.72 -5.83
CA ASN A 31 -3.33 -11.53 -6.54
C ASN A 31 -3.87 -12.67 -5.64
N PRO A 32 -5.16 -13.05 -5.74
CA PRO A 32 -6.09 -12.85 -6.86
C PRO A 32 -6.88 -11.52 -6.79
N TYR A 33 -6.89 -10.75 -7.88
CA TYR A 33 -7.41 -9.37 -7.90
C TYR A 33 -8.93 -9.27 -7.79
N GLU A 34 -9.67 -10.34 -8.10
CA GLU A 34 -11.12 -10.44 -7.98
C GLU A 34 -11.63 -10.57 -6.54
N THR A 35 -10.72 -10.80 -5.58
CA THR A 35 -11.06 -11.09 -4.18
C THR A 35 -11.25 -9.84 -3.30
N ALA A 36 -11.05 -8.64 -3.85
CA ALA A 36 -11.33 -7.41 -3.13
C ALA A 36 -12.80 -7.36 -2.67
N PRO A 37 -13.10 -6.80 -1.48
CA PRO A 37 -14.48 -6.71 -1.00
C PRO A 37 -15.36 -5.98 -2.03
N ALA A 38 -16.59 -6.48 -2.22
CA ALA A 38 -17.47 -6.04 -3.30
C ALA A 38 -17.69 -4.51 -3.33
N ARG A 39 -17.77 -3.87 -2.16
CA ARG A 39 -17.92 -2.41 -2.04
C ARG A 39 -16.81 -1.62 -2.73
N TYR A 40 -15.57 -2.12 -2.69
CA TYR A 40 -14.43 -1.45 -3.34
C TYR A 40 -14.36 -1.79 -4.83
N ARG A 41 -14.70 -3.03 -5.21
CA ARG A 41 -14.74 -3.40 -6.64
C ARG A 41 -15.75 -2.58 -7.42
N GLN A 42 -16.87 -2.21 -6.80
CA GLN A 42 -17.89 -1.35 -7.41
C GLN A 42 -17.42 0.10 -7.65
N MET A 43 -16.30 0.53 -7.07
CA MET A 43 -15.73 1.86 -7.28
C MET A 43 -14.95 1.99 -8.59
N TYR A 44 -14.57 0.87 -9.21
CA TYR A 44 -13.68 0.84 -10.36
C TYR A 44 -14.35 0.19 -11.56
N ASP A 45 -14.68 1.00 -12.57
CA ASP A 45 -15.08 0.52 -13.90
C ASP A 45 -13.83 0.22 -14.74
N PRO A 46 -13.55 -1.04 -15.13
CA PRO A 46 -12.42 -1.39 -15.99
C PRO A 46 -12.35 -0.58 -17.30
N GLY A 47 -13.51 -0.23 -17.87
CA GLY A 47 -13.60 0.54 -19.11
C GLY A 47 -13.11 1.98 -18.97
N ALA A 48 -13.15 2.53 -17.76
CA ALA A 48 -12.76 3.92 -17.47
C ALA A 48 -11.28 4.07 -17.06
N LEU A 49 -10.56 2.98 -16.78
CA LEU A 49 -9.17 3.04 -16.33
C LEU A 49 -8.22 3.44 -17.47
N THR A 50 -7.11 4.08 -17.15
CA THR A 50 -6.04 4.31 -18.14
C THR A 50 -4.95 3.27 -17.92
N LEU A 51 -4.59 2.55 -18.98
CA LEU A 51 -3.48 1.60 -18.93
C LEU A 51 -2.15 2.32 -19.16
N PRO A 52 -1.06 1.84 -18.55
CA PRO A 52 0.29 2.23 -18.94
C PRO A 52 0.51 2.02 -20.45
N PRO A 53 1.24 2.93 -21.14
CA PRO A 53 1.42 2.87 -22.59
C PRO A 53 2.25 1.65 -23.06
N ASN A 54 2.95 1.00 -22.14
CA ASN A 54 3.73 -0.22 -22.35
C ASN A 54 2.93 -1.51 -22.13
N VAL A 55 1.62 -1.44 -21.86
CA VAL A 55 0.74 -2.61 -21.92
C VAL A 55 0.44 -2.95 -23.40
N PRO A 56 0.72 -4.17 -23.88
CA PRO A 56 0.40 -4.56 -25.24
C PRO A 56 -1.12 -4.47 -25.54
N PRO A 57 -1.53 -3.98 -26.73
CA PRO A 57 -2.95 -3.82 -27.06
C PRO A 57 -3.77 -5.12 -26.97
N ASP A 58 -3.17 -6.28 -27.26
CA ASP A 58 -3.80 -7.60 -27.15
C ASP A 58 -4.04 -8.04 -25.69
N ARG A 59 -3.45 -7.33 -24.72
CA ARG A 59 -3.64 -7.53 -23.28
C ARG A 59 -4.53 -6.48 -22.63
N ALA A 60 -5.02 -5.49 -23.38
CA ALA A 60 -5.70 -4.34 -22.79
C ALA A 60 -6.94 -4.72 -21.95
N ASP A 61 -7.76 -5.66 -22.42
CA ASP A 61 -9.01 -6.02 -21.72
C ASP A 61 -8.74 -6.74 -20.40
N VAL A 62 -7.79 -7.70 -20.39
CA VAL A 62 -7.39 -8.40 -19.16
C VAL A 62 -6.69 -7.44 -18.20
N ALA A 63 -5.80 -6.58 -18.70
CA ALA A 63 -5.10 -5.60 -17.90
C ALA A 63 -6.05 -4.63 -17.18
N ARG A 64 -7.09 -4.14 -17.88
CA ARG A 64 -8.11 -3.26 -17.28
C ARG A 64 -8.87 -3.97 -16.16
N THR A 65 -9.22 -5.23 -16.37
CA THR A 65 -9.96 -6.03 -15.40
C THR A 65 -9.12 -6.28 -14.15
N GLU A 66 -7.86 -6.69 -14.31
CA GLU A 66 -6.94 -6.94 -13.20
C GLU A 66 -6.56 -5.64 -12.48
N LEU A 67 -6.32 -4.55 -13.22
CA LEU A 67 -6.02 -3.24 -12.64
C LEU A 67 -7.18 -2.70 -11.80
N ALA A 68 -8.43 -2.90 -12.22
CA ALA A 68 -9.60 -2.54 -11.43
C ALA A 68 -9.66 -3.30 -10.09
N GLY A 69 -9.36 -4.61 -10.12
CA GLY A 69 -9.27 -5.43 -8.91
C GLY A 69 -8.08 -5.03 -8.01
N TYR A 70 -6.94 -4.68 -8.62
CA TYR A 70 -5.76 -4.18 -7.90
C TYR A 70 -6.06 -2.85 -7.19
N TYR A 71 -6.65 -1.87 -7.89
CA TYR A 71 -7.06 -0.60 -7.28
C TYR A 71 -8.13 -0.78 -6.20
N ALA A 72 -9.09 -1.69 -6.39
CA ALA A 72 -10.05 -2.03 -5.35
C ALA A 72 -9.38 -2.57 -4.07
N HIS A 73 -8.31 -3.35 -4.19
CA HIS A 73 -7.52 -3.75 -3.04
C HIS A 73 -6.75 -2.58 -2.42
N CYS A 74 -6.18 -1.69 -3.23
CA CYS A 74 -5.50 -0.49 -2.74
C CYS A 74 -6.44 0.39 -1.91
N THR A 75 -7.67 0.64 -2.36
CA THR A 75 -8.65 1.41 -1.56
C THR A 75 -9.04 0.70 -0.28
N ALA A 76 -9.22 -0.63 -0.34
CA ALA A 76 -9.52 -1.41 0.85
C ALA A 76 -8.38 -1.35 1.88
N LEU A 77 -7.13 -1.32 1.40
CA LEU A 77 -5.95 -1.16 2.23
C LEU A 77 -5.84 0.26 2.80
N ASP A 78 -6.15 1.28 2.01
CA ASP A 78 -6.16 2.68 2.42
C ASP A 78 -7.13 2.92 3.58
N ASP A 79 -8.36 2.39 3.51
CA ASP A 79 -9.33 2.44 4.62
C ASP A 79 -8.78 1.76 5.89
N LEU A 80 -8.17 0.57 5.74
CA LEU A 80 -7.59 -0.17 6.87
C LEU A 80 -6.38 0.55 7.48
N LEU A 81 -5.62 1.27 6.66
CA LEU A 81 -4.53 2.11 7.12
C LEU A 81 -5.07 3.33 7.88
N GLY A 82 -6.12 3.98 7.35
CA GLY A 82 -6.83 5.07 8.03
C GLY A 82 -7.33 4.66 9.42
N ASP A 83 -7.96 3.48 9.53
CA ASP A 83 -8.41 2.92 10.81
C ASP A 83 -7.25 2.71 11.81
N LEU A 84 -6.09 2.26 11.34
CA LEU A 84 -4.91 2.06 12.18
C LEU A 84 -4.33 3.41 12.63
N LEU A 85 -4.19 4.37 11.72
CA LEU A 85 -3.71 5.71 12.04
C LEU A 85 -4.64 6.41 13.05
N GLN A 86 -5.95 6.30 12.89
CA GLN A 86 -6.91 6.81 13.86
C GLN A 86 -6.72 6.19 15.24
N THR A 87 -6.40 4.89 15.32
CA THR A 87 -6.12 4.24 16.61
C THR A 87 -4.86 4.81 17.28
N VAL A 88 -3.83 5.15 16.51
CA VAL A 88 -2.61 5.80 17.03
C VAL A 88 -2.90 7.23 17.51
N GLU A 89 -3.74 7.98 16.79
CA GLU A 89 -4.22 9.30 17.20
C GLU A 89 -5.06 9.23 18.49
N ASP A 90 -6.03 8.31 18.56
CA ASP A 90 -6.91 8.12 19.73
C ASP A 90 -6.13 7.66 20.98
N ALA A 91 -5.04 6.92 20.78
CA ALA A 91 -4.12 6.52 21.85
C ALA A 91 -3.22 7.67 22.34
N GLY A 92 -3.24 8.83 21.68
CA GLY A 92 -2.46 10.01 22.10
C GLY A 92 -0.96 9.91 21.83
N ILE A 93 -0.51 8.94 21.02
CA ILE A 93 0.91 8.69 20.75
C ILE A 93 1.35 9.13 19.34
N ALA A 94 0.45 9.72 18.54
CA ALA A 94 0.71 10.03 17.14
C ALA A 94 1.90 10.98 16.90
N ASP A 95 2.07 11.98 17.77
CA ASP A 95 3.18 12.94 17.62
C ASP A 95 4.55 12.29 17.80
N ASP A 96 4.65 11.30 18.70
CA ASP A 96 5.90 10.57 18.97
C ASP A 96 6.01 9.22 18.25
N THR A 97 5.14 8.96 17.26
CA THR A 97 5.20 7.74 16.45
C THR A 97 5.88 8.01 15.11
N ILE A 98 6.95 7.26 14.82
CA ILE A 98 7.49 7.16 13.46
C ILE A 98 6.65 6.16 12.69
N PHE A 99 5.95 6.63 11.66
CA PHE A 99 5.18 5.80 10.76
C PHE A 99 5.93 5.65 9.43
N VAL A 100 6.14 4.40 9.01
CA VAL A 100 6.80 4.04 7.75
C VAL A 100 5.83 3.22 6.91
N PHE A 101 5.58 3.63 5.67
CA PHE A 101 4.81 2.87 4.68
C PHE A 101 5.69 2.56 3.48
N TRP A 102 5.80 1.28 3.14
CA TRP A 102 6.55 0.80 1.99
C TRP A 102 5.94 -0.48 1.42
N SER A 103 6.47 -0.93 0.28
CA SER A 103 6.13 -2.20 -0.34
C SER A 103 7.40 -3.03 -0.59
N ASP A 104 7.27 -4.36 -0.62
CA ASP A 104 8.34 -5.30 -0.92
C ASP A 104 8.69 -5.36 -2.41
N HIS A 105 7.68 -5.17 -3.28
CA HIS A 105 7.84 -5.08 -4.73
C HIS A 105 6.58 -4.47 -5.39
N GLY A 106 6.68 -4.07 -6.66
CA GLY A 106 5.51 -3.67 -7.45
C GLY A 106 4.81 -4.84 -8.18
N ASP A 107 3.96 -4.55 -9.15
CA ASP A 107 3.29 -5.53 -10.00
C ASP A 107 3.25 -5.04 -11.46
N MET A 108 3.65 -5.90 -12.40
CA MET A 108 3.73 -5.59 -13.82
C MET A 108 2.35 -5.27 -14.40
N LEU A 109 1.27 -5.93 -13.93
CA LEU A 109 -0.10 -5.73 -14.42
C LEU A 109 -0.19 -5.61 -15.96
N HIS A 110 0.46 -6.54 -16.67
CA HIS A 110 0.57 -6.62 -18.14
C HIS A 110 1.48 -5.59 -18.82
N SER A 111 2.13 -4.70 -18.08
CA SER A 111 3.18 -3.82 -18.61
C SER A 111 4.31 -4.65 -19.21
N HIS A 112 4.81 -4.25 -20.38
CA HIS A 112 5.77 -5.00 -21.19
C HIS A 112 5.30 -6.41 -21.61
N GLY A 113 4.00 -6.72 -21.50
CA GLY A 113 3.46 -8.06 -21.75
C GLY A 113 3.76 -9.05 -20.62
N GLU A 114 4.30 -8.58 -19.51
CA GLU A 114 4.69 -9.36 -18.34
C GLU A 114 3.64 -9.28 -17.23
N VAL A 115 3.62 -10.27 -16.35
CA VAL A 115 2.69 -10.33 -15.21
C VAL A 115 3.47 -10.47 -13.90
N ARG A 116 2.83 -10.12 -12.78
CA ARG A 116 3.37 -10.30 -11.43
C ARG A 116 4.64 -9.45 -11.23
N LYS A 117 5.73 -10.04 -10.78
CA LYS A 117 6.97 -9.35 -10.38
C LYS A 117 8.18 -10.15 -10.87
N GLN A 118 9.38 -9.84 -10.38
CA GLN A 118 10.65 -10.47 -10.80
C GLN A 118 11.10 -9.99 -12.19
N ARG A 119 10.89 -8.70 -12.44
CA ARG A 119 11.37 -7.99 -13.62
C ARG A 119 12.19 -6.78 -13.19
N PRO A 120 13.19 -6.36 -13.98
CA PRO A 120 14.01 -5.19 -13.66
C PRO A 120 13.34 -3.86 -14.06
N TRP A 121 12.01 -3.85 -14.24
CA TRP A 121 11.25 -2.69 -14.68
C TRP A 121 10.65 -1.95 -13.50
N GLU A 122 10.40 -0.64 -13.67
CA GLU A 122 9.88 0.26 -12.65
C GLU A 122 8.60 -0.28 -12.00
N GLU A 123 7.69 -0.88 -12.78
CA GLU A 123 6.45 -1.47 -12.27
C GLU A 123 6.69 -2.61 -11.27
N SER A 124 7.86 -3.26 -11.30
CA SER A 124 8.23 -4.32 -10.36
C SER A 124 9.15 -3.85 -9.24
N ILE A 125 9.98 -2.82 -9.46
CA ILE A 125 11.06 -2.46 -8.50
C ILE A 125 10.87 -1.09 -7.84
N HIS A 126 10.08 -0.19 -8.44
CA HIS A 126 9.87 1.14 -7.90
C HIS A 126 8.68 1.10 -6.92
N VAL A 127 9.02 0.96 -5.65
CA VAL A 127 8.05 0.84 -4.55
C VAL A 127 7.83 2.17 -3.83
N PRO A 128 6.64 2.41 -3.25
CA PRO A 128 6.43 3.57 -2.39
C PRO A 128 7.34 3.49 -1.15
N LEU A 129 7.81 4.64 -0.69
CA LEU A 129 8.39 4.82 0.63
C LEU A 129 7.92 6.16 1.20
N LEU A 130 7.15 6.11 2.28
CA LEU A 130 6.67 7.27 3.02
C LEU A 130 7.11 7.15 4.48
N ILE A 131 7.65 8.23 5.04
CA ILE A 131 8.04 8.31 6.44
C ILE A 131 7.39 9.56 7.05
N ARG A 132 6.59 9.37 8.11
CA ARG A 132 5.96 10.43 8.89
C ARG A 132 6.50 10.36 10.32
N TYR A 133 6.98 11.50 10.83
CA TYR A 133 7.33 11.65 12.25
C TYR A 133 7.00 13.08 12.70
N PRO A 134 5.80 13.34 13.23
CA PRO A 134 5.31 14.72 13.45
C PRO A 134 6.20 15.55 14.38
N ARG A 135 6.79 14.92 15.40
CA ARG A 135 7.69 15.61 16.34
C ARG A 135 8.97 16.17 15.70
N HIS A 136 9.40 15.64 14.56
CA HIS A 136 10.67 16.04 13.93
C HIS A 136 10.53 16.56 12.49
N PHE A 137 9.55 16.05 11.74
CA PHE A 137 9.33 16.45 10.35
C PHE A 137 8.27 17.55 10.29
N GLY A 138 8.53 18.57 9.48
CA GLY A 138 7.58 19.63 9.16
C GLY A 138 6.62 19.24 8.02
N ALA A 139 6.32 20.18 7.14
CA ALA A 139 5.49 19.92 5.96
C ALA A 139 6.08 18.80 5.07
N GLY A 140 5.18 18.10 4.36
CA GLY A 140 5.56 17.02 3.45
C GLY A 140 6.54 17.49 2.36
N ARG A 141 7.53 16.65 2.06
CA ARG A 141 8.53 16.91 1.01
C ARG A 141 8.85 15.62 0.26
N THR A 142 9.22 15.78 -1.00
CA THR A 142 9.80 14.68 -1.81
C THR A 142 11.31 14.73 -1.70
N VAL A 143 11.94 13.59 -1.45
CA VAL A 143 13.39 13.45 -1.41
C VAL A 143 13.82 12.60 -2.60
N PRO A 144 14.53 13.15 -3.60
CA PRO A 144 14.90 12.42 -4.83
C PRO A 144 16.15 11.53 -4.61
N ALA A 145 16.37 11.04 -3.40
CA ALA A 145 17.50 10.17 -3.08
C ALA A 145 17.23 8.75 -3.60
N LEU A 146 18.28 8.11 -4.11
CA LEU A 146 18.23 6.68 -4.43
C LEU A 146 18.34 5.91 -3.11
N ILE A 147 17.26 5.23 -2.73
CA ILE A 147 17.12 4.46 -1.51
C ILE A 147 16.61 3.06 -1.90
N ASN A 148 17.03 2.04 -1.17
CA ASN A 148 16.51 0.68 -1.31
C ASN A 148 15.95 0.14 0.02
N THR A 149 15.20 -0.97 -0.03
CA THR A 149 14.60 -1.57 1.17
C THR A 149 15.62 -1.93 2.27
N PRO A 150 16.86 -2.39 1.97
CA PRO A 150 17.91 -2.57 2.98
C PRO A 150 18.35 -1.32 3.75
N ASP A 151 18.02 -0.11 3.29
CA ASP A 151 18.33 1.13 4.00
C ASP A 151 17.34 1.46 5.13
N LEU A 152 16.21 0.73 5.22
CA LEU A 152 15.20 0.84 6.29
C LEU A 152 15.61 0.07 7.55
#